data_AF-A0A0Q8M1M0-F1
#
_entry.id   AF-A0A0Q8M1M0-F1
#
_cell.length_a   1.000
_cell.length_b   1.000
_cell.length_c   1.000
_cell.angle_alpha   90.00
_cell.angle_beta   90.00
_cell.angle_gamma   90.00
#
_symmetry.space_group_name_H-M   'P 1'
#
loop_
_entity.id
_entity.type
_entity.pdbx_description
1 polymer ?
#
loop_
_entity_poly.entity_id
_entity_poly.type
_entity_poly.pdbx_seq_one_letter_code
_entity_poly.pdbx_strand_id
1 'polypeptide(L)'
;MATRHDQEPHGGVLSGNGSPGLWGALIGLIVFAFVAVPISAAFRFATHPSTQQLFGGRLEEATTTGYVLFWWVVTILLLALPFLVGWGVAKLSGKTIGIIAAILGVFFIAILIMGQLYVF
;
A
#
# COMPACT_ATOMS: atom_id res chain seq x y z
N MET A 1 22.95 40.56 25.57
CA MET A 1 24.00 39.53 25.58
C MET A 1 23.32 38.19 25.29
N ALA A 2 23.74 37.54 24.19
CA ALA A 2 23.30 36.24 23.63
C ALA A 2 21.82 36.09 23.19
N THR A 3 21.56 36.47 21.94
CA THR A 3 20.44 35.96 21.12
C THR A 3 20.58 34.45 20.96
N ARG A 4 19.51 33.70 21.24
CA ARG A 4 19.42 32.26 20.96
C ARG A 4 19.62 32.05 19.46
N HIS A 5 20.62 31.29 19.08
CA HIS A 5 20.71 30.74 17.73
C HIS A 5 19.59 29.70 17.61
N ASP A 6 18.54 30.08 16.89
CA ASP A 6 17.49 29.17 16.48
C ASP A 6 18.12 27.98 15.76
N GLN A 7 17.81 26.79 16.27
CA GLN A 7 18.16 25.52 15.65
C GLN A 7 17.55 25.50 14.25
N GLU A 8 18.40 25.48 13.22
CA GLU A 8 17.98 25.14 11.86
C GLU A 8 17.43 23.70 11.87
N PRO A 9 16.12 23.49 11.63
CA PRO A 9 15.59 22.14 11.55
C PRO A 9 15.88 21.62 10.14
N HIS A 10 16.93 20.80 10.06
CA HIS A 10 17.12 19.73 9.08
C HIS A 10 16.56 19.99 7.67
N GLY A 11 17.43 20.51 6.80
CA GLY A 11 17.26 20.44 5.35
C GLY A 11 17.28 19.00 4.86
N GLY A 12 16.14 18.30 4.99
CA GLY A 12 15.83 17.12 4.20
C GLY A 12 15.71 17.53 2.73
N VAL A 13 15.70 16.55 1.82
CA VAL A 13 15.68 16.67 0.34
C VAL A 13 14.56 17.59 -0.24
N LEU A 14 13.73 18.17 0.63
CA LEU A 14 12.69 19.19 0.39
C LEU A 14 13.16 20.64 0.59
N SER A 15 14.43 20.89 0.92
CA SER A 15 14.97 22.25 1.17
C SER A 15 15.35 23.02 -0.10
N GLY A 16 15.40 22.35 -1.24
CA GLY A 16 15.49 22.97 -2.56
C GLY A 16 14.12 23.36 -3.07
N ASN A 17 14.07 24.27 -4.06
CA ASN A 17 12.89 24.85 -4.74
C ASN A 17 11.84 23.87 -5.33
N GLY A 18 11.82 22.59 -4.94
CA GLY A 18 10.94 21.54 -5.41
C GLY A 18 9.65 21.42 -4.59
N SER A 19 8.52 21.28 -5.29
CA SER A 19 7.20 21.08 -4.68
C SER A 19 7.13 19.75 -3.90
N PRO A 20 6.74 19.75 -2.61
CA PRO A 20 6.49 18.51 -1.85
C PRO A 20 5.50 17.58 -2.54
N GLY A 21 4.53 18.13 -3.28
CA GLY A 21 3.58 17.35 -4.08
C GLY A 21 4.24 16.64 -5.27
N LEU A 22 5.22 17.29 -5.93
CA LEU A 22 5.96 16.68 -7.03
C LEU A 22 6.83 15.53 -6.52
N TRP A 23 7.51 15.72 -5.39
CA TRP A 23 8.30 14.66 -4.75
C TRP A 23 7.43 13.50 -4.30
N GLY A 24 6.26 13.78 -3.71
CA GLY A 24 5.28 12.76 -3.37
C GLY A 24 4.80 11.98 -4.60
N ALA A 25 4.48 12.67 -5.70
CA ALA A 25 4.05 12.03 -6.95
C ALA A 25 5.15 11.14 -7.55
N LEU A 26 6.41 11.61 -7.57
CA LEU A 26 7.54 10.83 -8.06
C LEU A 26 7.76 9.57 -7.22
N ILE A 27 7.69 9.69 -5.89
CA ILE A 27 7.82 8.54 -5.00
C ILE A 27 6.66 7.57 -5.20
N GLY A 28 5.43 8.09 -5.33
CA GLY A 28 4.27 7.26 -5.67
C GLY A 28 4.47 6.50 -6.98
N LEU A 29 4.98 7.15 -8.03
CA LEU A 29 5.29 6.52 -9.31
C LEU A 29 6.34 5.41 -9.17
N ILE A 30 7.40 5.65 -8.39
CA ILE A 30 8.43 4.63 -8.12
C ILE A 30 7.82 3.44 -7.38
N VAL A 31 7.02 3.69 -6.33
CA VAL A 31 6.30 2.64 -5.60
C VAL A 31 5.40 1.86 -6.56
N PHE A 32 4.65 2.53 -7.42
CA PHE A 32 3.80 1.91 -8.44
C PHE A 32 4.61 0.97 -9.35
N ALA A 33 5.79 1.40 -9.81
CA ALA A 33 6.66 0.55 -10.62
C ALA A 33 7.08 -0.73 -9.88
N PHE A 34 7.43 -0.63 -8.59
CA PHE A 34 7.78 -1.80 -7.77
C PHE A 34 6.58 -2.73 -7.51
N VAL A 35 5.38 -2.18 -7.31
CA VAL A 35 4.19 -2.98 -7.04
C VAL A 35 3.43 -3.40 -8.30
N ALA A 36 3.83 -2.96 -9.49
CA ALA A 36 3.13 -3.28 -10.74
C ALA A 36 3.04 -4.80 -10.99
N VAL A 37 4.13 -5.53 -10.74
CA VAL A 37 4.17 -6.99 -10.87
C VAL A 37 3.18 -7.65 -9.89
N PRO A 38 3.23 -7.42 -8.57
CA PRO A 38 2.26 -8.03 -7.66
C PRO A 38 0.82 -7.55 -7.88
N ILE A 39 0.59 -6.31 -8.34
CA ILE A 39 -0.74 -5.84 -8.76
C ILE A 39 -1.27 -6.72 -9.90
N SER A 40 -0.46 -6.94 -10.93
CA SER A 40 -0.88 -7.74 -12.09
C SER A 40 -1.21 -9.19 -11.71
N ALA A 41 -0.44 -9.79 -10.80
CA ALA A 41 -0.68 -11.13 -10.29
C ALA A 41 -1.99 -11.20 -9.48
N ALA A 42 -2.14 -10.30 -8.50
CA ALA A 42 -3.35 -10.24 -7.67
C ALA A 42 -4.61 -10.01 -8.52
N PHE A 43 -4.54 -9.07 -9.48
CA PHE A 43 -5.66 -8.80 -10.38
C PHE A 43 -6.00 -10.02 -11.24
N ARG A 44 -4.99 -10.70 -11.81
CA ARG A 44 -5.21 -11.93 -12.59
C ARG A 44 -5.91 -13.00 -11.76
N PHE A 45 -5.51 -13.21 -10.51
CA PHE A 45 -6.16 -14.17 -9.61
C PHE A 45 -7.58 -13.76 -9.24
N ALA A 46 -7.83 -12.46 -9.08
CA ALA A 46 -9.16 -11.93 -8.80
C ALA A 46 -10.13 -12.10 -10.00
N THR A 47 -9.64 -12.01 -11.24
CA THR A 47 -10.50 -12.09 -12.44
C THR A 47 -10.57 -13.47 -13.09
N HIS A 48 -9.67 -14.41 -12.72
CA HIS A 48 -9.65 -15.76 -13.28
C HIS A 48 -9.73 -16.81 -12.17
N PRO A 49 -10.92 -17.17 -11.69
CA PRO A 49 -11.05 -18.04 -10.53
C PRO A 49 -10.45 -19.44 -10.74
N SER A 50 -10.30 -19.90 -11.99
CA SER A 50 -9.62 -21.16 -12.31
C SER A 50 -8.15 -21.18 -11.90
N THR A 51 -7.50 -20.02 -11.68
CA THR A 51 -6.13 -19.96 -11.14
C THR A 51 -6.03 -20.44 -9.71
N GLN A 52 -7.14 -20.66 -9.01
CA GLN A 52 -7.20 -21.31 -7.70
C GLN A 52 -6.47 -22.67 -7.71
N GLN A 53 -6.53 -23.41 -8.82
CA GLN A 53 -5.86 -24.70 -9.00
C GLN A 53 -4.33 -24.60 -8.95
N LEU A 54 -3.74 -23.43 -9.24
CA LEU A 54 -2.30 -23.22 -9.21
C LEU A 54 -1.73 -23.29 -7.78
N PHE A 55 -2.59 -23.18 -6.78
CA PHE A 55 -2.16 -23.12 -5.38
C PHE A 55 -2.17 -24.47 -4.68
N GLY A 56 -2.88 -25.48 -5.22
CA GLY A 56 -2.96 -26.85 -4.70
C GLY A 56 -3.47 -26.97 -3.24
N GLY A 57 -3.99 -28.13 -2.86
CA GLY A 57 -4.31 -28.42 -1.45
C GLY A 57 -5.36 -27.45 -0.85
N ARG A 58 -5.06 -26.82 0.30
CA ARG A 58 -6.04 -26.06 1.12
C ARG A 58 -6.76 -24.91 0.39
N LEU A 59 -6.12 -24.33 -0.62
CA LEU A 59 -6.73 -23.29 -1.45
C LEU A 59 -7.71 -23.85 -2.48
N GLU A 60 -7.70 -25.14 -2.77
CA GLU A 60 -8.69 -25.84 -3.61
C GLU A 60 -10.03 -26.01 -2.87
N GLU A 61 -9.98 -26.16 -1.55
CA GLU A 61 -11.17 -26.31 -0.68
C GLU A 61 -11.85 -24.95 -0.39
N ALA A 62 -11.17 -23.84 -0.67
CA ALA A 62 -11.71 -22.50 -0.55
C ALA A 62 -12.93 -22.33 -1.48
N THR A 63 -13.96 -21.64 -0.99
CA THR A 63 -15.03 -21.20 -1.90
C THR A 63 -14.43 -20.29 -2.97
N THR A 64 -14.81 -20.51 -4.24
CA THR A 64 -14.34 -19.69 -5.37
C THR A 64 -14.60 -18.20 -5.13
N THR A 65 -15.72 -17.86 -4.50
CA THR A 65 -16.05 -16.48 -4.10
C THR A 65 -15.06 -15.93 -3.08
N GLY A 66 -14.71 -16.70 -2.04
CA GLY A 66 -13.72 -16.29 -1.03
C GLY A 66 -12.34 -16.04 -1.65
N TYR A 67 -11.91 -16.92 -2.55
CA TYR A 67 -10.67 -16.75 -3.32
C TYR A 67 -10.67 -15.45 -4.13
N VAL A 68 -11.72 -15.20 -4.92
CA VAL A 68 -11.85 -14.00 -5.74
C VAL A 68 -11.88 -12.72 -4.89
N LEU A 69 -12.68 -12.71 -3.81
CA LEU A 69 -12.78 -11.54 -2.93
C LEU A 69 -11.44 -11.24 -2.24
N PHE A 70 -10.72 -12.26 -1.79
CA PHE A 70 -9.41 -12.10 -1.17
C PHE A 70 -8.44 -11.38 -2.12
N TRP A 71 -8.37 -11.83 -3.37
CA TRP A 71 -7.48 -11.22 -4.34
C TRP A 71 -7.90 -9.81 -4.74
N TRP A 72 -9.20 -9.50 -4.80
CA TRP A 72 -9.65 -8.12 -4.99
C TRP A 72 -9.22 -7.19 -3.85
N VAL A 73 -9.30 -7.64 -2.60
CA VAL A 73 -8.83 -6.85 -1.45
C VAL A 73 -7.33 -6.59 -1.57
N VAL A 74 -6.53 -7.60 -1.94
CA VAL A 74 -5.09 -7.45 -2.18
C VAL A 74 -4.82 -6.48 -3.34
N THR A 75 -5.53 -6.60 -4.47
CA THR A 75 -5.39 -5.70 -5.61
C THR A 75 -5.68 -4.24 -5.23
N ILE A 76 -6.76 -3.98 -4.49
CA ILE A 76 -7.14 -2.63 -4.06
C ILE A 76 -6.06 -2.05 -3.13
N LEU A 77 -5.56 -2.83 -2.16
CA LEU A 77 -4.47 -2.41 -1.29
C LEU A 77 -3.24 -2.01 -2.12
N LEU A 78 -2.80 -2.89 -3.01
CA LEU A 78 -1.59 -2.66 -3.81
C LEU A 78 -1.76 -1.45 -4.74
N LEU A 79 -2.95 -1.25 -5.34
CA LEU A 79 -3.25 -0.06 -6.13
C LEU A 79 -3.28 1.22 -5.30
N ALA A 80 -3.68 1.15 -4.03
CA ALA A 80 -3.70 2.31 -3.14
C ALA A 80 -2.30 2.71 -2.63
N LEU A 81 -1.36 1.76 -2.49
CA LEU A 81 -0.02 2.00 -1.93
C LEU A 81 0.75 3.17 -2.57
N PRO A 82 0.86 3.29 -3.90
CA PRO A 82 1.51 4.43 -4.56
C PRO A 82 0.99 5.78 -4.08
N PHE A 83 -0.32 5.91 -3.94
CA PHE A 83 -0.99 7.15 -3.55
C PHE A 83 -0.81 7.41 -2.06
N LEU A 84 -0.95 6.38 -1.22
CA LEU A 84 -0.76 6.51 0.22
C LEU A 84 0.68 6.92 0.56
N VAL A 85 1.67 6.26 -0.04
CA VAL A 85 3.08 6.59 0.17
C VAL A 85 3.41 7.97 -0.39
N GLY A 86 3.00 8.27 -1.63
CA GLY A 86 3.22 9.57 -2.24
C GLY A 86 2.58 10.72 -1.45
N TRP A 87 1.35 10.54 -0.97
CA TRP A 87 0.66 11.49 -0.10
C TRP A 87 1.34 11.63 1.27
N GLY A 88 1.82 10.52 1.83
CA GLY A 88 2.61 10.48 3.07
C GLY A 88 3.84 11.37 2.97
N VAL A 89 4.62 11.24 1.89
CA VAL A 89 5.80 12.07 1.66
C VAL A 89 5.46 13.51 1.31
N ALA A 90 4.36 13.76 0.58
CA ALA A 90 3.97 15.12 0.24
C ALA A 90 3.53 15.95 1.46
N LYS A 91 2.99 15.31 2.51
CA LYS A 91 2.43 16.00 3.69
C LYS A 91 3.29 15.91 4.94
N LEU A 92 4.01 14.80 5.15
CA LEU A 92 4.85 14.55 6.34
C LEU A 92 4.23 15.00 7.67
N SER A 93 2.93 14.78 7.86
CA SER A 93 2.20 15.19 9.07
C SER A 93 1.77 13.98 9.89
N GLY A 94 1.78 14.10 11.22
CA GLY A 94 1.33 13.02 12.11
C GLY A 94 -0.11 12.56 11.81
N LYS A 95 -1.00 13.49 11.44
CA LYS A 95 -2.37 13.17 11.00
C LYS A 95 -2.38 12.30 9.73
N THR A 96 -1.59 12.66 8.73
CA THR A 96 -1.45 11.89 7.48
C THR A 96 -0.92 10.49 7.75
N ILE A 97 0.16 10.37 8.52
CA ILE A 97 0.74 9.08 8.88
C ILE A 97 -0.26 8.22 9.66
N GLY A 98 -1.02 8.81 10.59
CA GLY A 98 -2.08 8.11 11.32
C GLY A 98 -3.18 7.55 10.40
N ILE A 99 -3.61 8.32 9.39
CA ILE A 99 -4.61 7.86 8.41
C ILE A 99 -4.05 6.71 7.57
N ILE A 100 -2.81 6.83 7.08
CA ILE A 100 -2.15 5.77 6.31
C ILE A 100 -2.04 4.50 7.16
N ALA A 101 -1.58 4.61 8.40
CA ALA A 101 -1.46 3.48 9.32
C ALA A 101 -2.82 2.81 9.59
N ALA A 102 -3.88 3.59 9.76
CA ALA A 102 -5.23 3.05 9.93
C ALA A 102 -5.71 2.29 8.68
N ILE A 103 -5.52 2.85 7.48
CA ILE A 103 -5.88 2.20 6.22
C ILE A 103 -5.11 0.88 6.07
N LEU A 104 -3.78 0.91 6.23
CA LEU A 104 -2.94 -0.29 6.16
C LEU A 104 -3.34 -1.32 7.21
N GLY A 105 -3.65 -0.90 8.44
CA GLY A 105 -4.11 -1.77 9.51
C GLY A 105 -5.43 -2.47 9.19
N VAL A 106 -6.41 -1.74 8.64
CA VAL A 106 -7.69 -2.32 8.21
C VAL A 106 -7.48 -3.35 7.11
N PHE A 107 -6.71 -3.02 6.07
CA PHE A 107 -6.41 -3.98 4.99
C PHE A 107 -5.64 -5.19 5.49
N PHE A 108 -4.65 -4.99 6.36
CA PHE A 108 -3.88 -6.08 6.96
C PHE A 108 -4.78 -7.04 7.74
N ILE A 109 -5.66 -6.52 8.60
CA ILE A 109 -6.62 -7.32 9.36
C ILE A 109 -7.58 -8.05 8.40
N ALA A 110 -8.11 -7.36 7.39
CA ALA A 110 -9.01 -7.97 6.40
C ALA A 110 -8.34 -9.13 5.66
N ILE A 111 -7.10 -8.94 5.19
CA ILE A 111 -6.31 -9.97 4.51
C ILE A 111 -6.01 -11.14 5.45
N LEU A 112 -5.67 -10.88 6.73
CA LEU A 112 -5.47 -11.95 7.71
C LEU A 112 -6.75 -12.75 7.93
N ILE A 113 -7.88 -12.09 8.18
CA ILE A 113 -9.16 -12.76 8.42
C ILE A 113 -9.56 -13.59 7.19
N MET A 114 -9.52 -12.99 6.00
CA MET A 114 -9.87 -13.71 4.77
C MET A 114 -8.89 -14.84 4.47
N GLY A 115 -7.60 -14.64 4.78
CA GLY A 115 -6.59 -15.68 4.72
C GLY A 115 -6.96 -16.86 5.63
N GLN A 116 -7.32 -16.61 6.89
CA GLN A 116 -7.71 -17.67 7.83
C GLN A 116 -9.06 -18.32 7.49
N LEU A 117 -9.99 -17.59 6.88
CA LEU A 117 -11.31 -18.13 6.54
C LEU A 117 -11.32 -18.94 5.25
N TYR A 118 -10.45 -18.59 4.30
CA TYR A 118 -10.52 -19.09 2.93
C TYR A 118 -9.20 -19.64 2.39
N VAL A 119 -8.06 -19.49 3.08
CA VAL A 119 -6.74 -19.81 2.51
C VAL A 119 -5.91 -20.75 3.40
N PHE A 120 -5.99 -20.62 4.73
CA PHE A 120 -5.20 -21.37 5.72
C PHE A 120 -6.06 -22.27 6.59
#